data_AF-A0A7J7R299-F1
#
_entry.id   AF-A0A7J7R299-F1
#
_cell.length_a   1.000
_cell.length_b   1.000
_cell.length_c   1.000
_cell.angle_alpha   90.00
_cell.angle_beta   90.00
_cell.angle_gamma   90.00
#
_symmetry.space_group_name_H-M   'P 1'
#
loop_
_entity.id
_entity.type
_entity.pdbx_description
1 polymer ?
#
loop_
_entity_poly.entity_id
_entity_poly.type
_entity_poly.pdbx_seq_one_letter_code
_entity_poly.pdbx_strand_id
1 'polypeptide(L)'
;MSSRVCRGNHLFGVFWAGSGRAHSQLCRQERHLSAGQYQGTLFADQPTMFISPASDPPRAKLWELVLLCGGRVTGVPRQASLFIGPCQGRRKETVTYLSEKWILDSVTQHTVCACEDYLLRQ
;
A
#
# COMPACT_ATOMS: atom_id res chain seq x y z
N MET A 1 21.32 2.68 -25.76
CA MET A 1 20.26 2.18 -24.88
C MET A 1 20.61 2.58 -23.46
N SER A 2 19.97 3.62 -22.91
CA SER A 2 20.38 4.23 -21.65
C SER A 2 19.28 4.02 -20.61
N SER A 3 19.49 3.01 -19.76
CA SER A 3 18.73 2.78 -18.54
C SER A 3 18.88 3.99 -17.64
N ARG A 4 17.79 4.74 -17.43
CA ARG A 4 17.73 5.74 -16.38
C ARG A 4 16.85 5.22 -15.26
N VAL A 5 17.52 4.58 -14.30
CA VAL A 5 17.01 4.31 -12.96
C VAL A 5 16.71 5.67 -12.32
N CYS A 6 15.44 6.04 -12.24
CA CYS A 6 15.02 7.15 -11.40
C CYS A 6 14.93 6.67 -9.95
N ARG A 7 16.08 6.70 -9.25
CA ARG A 7 16.13 6.82 -7.78
C ARG A 7 15.82 8.27 -7.43
N GLY A 8 14.85 8.52 -6.56
CA GLY A 8 14.54 9.89 -6.12
C GLY A 8 13.32 9.98 -5.22
N ASN A 9 13.48 9.53 -3.98
CA ASN A 9 12.49 9.42 -2.91
C ASN A 9 12.29 10.77 -2.19
N HIS A 10 11.16 11.47 -2.39
CA HIS A 10 10.78 12.66 -1.60
C HIS A 10 9.27 13.00 -1.65
N LEU A 11 8.37 11.99 -1.68
CA LEU A 11 6.94 12.26 -1.97
C LEU A 11 5.91 11.60 -1.02
N PHE A 12 6.33 10.77 -0.06
CA PHE A 12 5.39 10.17 0.89
C PHE A 12 4.94 11.12 2.03
N GLY A 13 5.61 12.26 2.22
CA GLY A 13 5.23 13.25 3.24
C GLY A 13 3.89 13.95 2.98
N VAL A 14 3.40 13.95 1.74
CA VAL A 14 2.17 14.67 1.36
C VAL A 14 0.91 13.85 1.62
N PHE A 15 1.01 12.52 1.66
CA PHE A 15 -0.16 11.65 1.83
C PHE A 15 -0.59 11.46 3.31
N TRP A 16 0.32 11.68 4.27
CA TRP A 16 0.01 11.61 5.71
C TRP A 16 -0.20 12.97 6.37
N ALA A 17 0.09 14.08 5.68
CA ALA A 17 -0.01 15.44 6.22
C ALA A 17 -1.46 15.97 6.19
N GLY A 18 -2.34 15.31 6.93
CA GLY A 18 -3.75 15.67 7.07
C GLY A 18 -4.14 15.93 8.52
N SER A 19 -3.37 16.73 9.28
CA SER A 19 -3.85 17.42 10.50
C SER A 19 -2.83 18.43 11.02
N GLY A 20 -3.14 19.73 10.90
CA GLY A 20 -2.65 20.76 11.82
C GLY A 20 -1.53 21.71 11.35
N ARG A 21 -1.95 22.91 10.90
CA ARG A 21 -1.33 24.24 11.06
C ARG A 21 0.10 24.52 10.53
N ALA A 22 0.11 25.19 9.36
CA ALA A 22 0.86 26.38 8.92
C ALA A 22 2.30 26.68 9.42
N HIS A 23 3.24 26.62 8.46
CA HIS A 23 4.33 27.55 8.08
C HIS A 23 5.34 26.69 7.27
N SER A 24 5.93 27.03 6.12
CA SER A 24 6.20 28.28 5.43
C SER A 24 6.66 27.95 3.99
N GLN A 25 6.21 28.76 3.03
CA GLN A 25 6.72 29.02 1.66
C GLN A 25 7.68 28.02 0.95
N LEU A 26 7.22 26.80 0.65
CA LEU A 26 7.71 25.99 -0.49
C LEU A 26 6.55 25.52 -1.41
N CYS A 27 5.41 26.22 -1.43
CA CYS A 27 4.12 25.67 -1.87
C CYS A 27 3.60 26.05 -3.28
N ARG A 28 4.45 26.46 -4.24
CA ARG A 28 3.97 26.71 -5.64
C ARG A 28 4.61 25.85 -6.73
N GLN A 29 5.84 25.35 -6.55
CA GLN A 29 6.54 24.66 -7.64
C GLN A 29 6.34 23.13 -7.64
N GLU A 30 6.13 22.51 -6.47
CA GLU A 30 5.90 21.06 -6.38
C GLU A 30 4.48 20.63 -6.78
N ARG A 31 3.51 21.56 -6.81
CA ARG A 31 2.13 21.26 -7.21
C ARG A 31 1.96 20.89 -8.69
N HIS A 32 2.96 21.15 -9.53
CA HIS A 32 2.90 20.80 -10.96
C HIS A 32 3.61 19.49 -11.29
N LEU A 33 4.53 18.99 -10.45
CA LEU A 33 5.23 17.73 -10.71
C LEU A 33 4.49 16.50 -10.15
N SER A 34 3.50 16.70 -9.27
CA SER A 34 2.67 15.65 -8.67
C SER A 34 1.21 15.63 -9.17
N ALA A 35 0.90 16.39 -10.23
CA ALA A 35 -0.41 16.35 -10.89
C ALA A 35 -0.50 15.28 -11.99
N GLY A 36 0.58 14.54 -12.23
CA GLY A 36 0.59 13.33 -13.04
C GLY A 36 0.26 12.15 -12.14
N GLN A 37 -0.86 11.49 -12.41
CA GLN A 37 -1.34 10.26 -11.78
C GLN A 37 -0.17 9.38 -11.31
N TYR A 38 0.10 9.36 -9.99
CA TYR A 38 0.96 8.35 -9.40
C TYR A 38 0.21 7.02 -9.50
N GLN A 39 0.32 6.37 -10.66
CA GLN A 39 0.05 4.95 -10.81
C GLN A 39 1.35 4.24 -10.50
N GLY A 40 1.60 3.97 -9.22
CA GLY A 40 2.62 3.02 -8.85
C GLY A 40 2.29 1.67 -9.48
N THR A 41 3.29 0.92 -9.94
CA THR A 41 3.11 -0.47 -10.39
C THR A 41 3.64 -1.47 -9.37
N LEU A 42 3.86 -1.01 -8.13
CA LEU A 42 4.47 -1.79 -7.04
C LEU A 42 3.72 -3.10 -6.78
N PHE A 43 2.38 -3.05 -6.83
CA PHE A 43 1.53 -4.21 -6.58
C PHE A 43 0.84 -4.75 -7.85
N ALA A 44 1.26 -4.32 -9.05
CA ALA A 44 0.61 -4.72 -10.31
C ALA A 44 0.68 -6.24 -10.56
N ASP A 45 1.81 -6.85 -10.21
CA ASP A 45 2.04 -8.30 -10.33
C ASP A 45 1.49 -9.10 -9.14
N GLN A 46 0.94 -8.43 -8.13
CA GLN A 46 0.44 -9.10 -6.93
C GLN A 46 -0.98 -9.65 -7.16
N PRO A 47 -1.33 -10.77 -6.50
CA PRO A 47 -2.68 -11.31 -6.58
C PRO A 47 -3.70 -10.35 -5.96
N THR A 48 -4.98 -10.60 -6.23
CA THR A 48 -6.06 -9.82 -5.61
C THR A 48 -6.02 -9.95 -4.09
N MET A 49 -5.99 -8.80 -3.43
CA MET A 49 -5.89 -8.68 -1.98
C MET A 49 -7.25 -8.44 -1.34
N PHE A 50 -7.47 -9.01 -0.17
CA PHE A 50 -8.60 -8.70 0.69
C PHE A 50 -8.08 -8.06 1.98
N ILE A 51 -8.59 -6.89 2.32
CA ILE A 51 -8.21 -6.17 3.54
C ILE A 51 -9.31 -6.37 4.57
N SER A 52 -8.93 -6.83 5.76
CA SER A 52 -9.85 -7.07 6.86
C SER A 52 -10.58 -5.77 7.25
N PRO A 53 -11.89 -5.79 7.52
CA PRO A 53 -12.60 -4.62 8.01
C PRO A 53 -12.14 -4.19 9.41
N ALA A 54 -11.53 -5.09 10.18
CA ALA A 54 -11.00 -4.82 11.52
C ALA A 54 -9.51 -4.38 11.47
N SER A 55 -8.99 -4.01 10.30
CA SER A 55 -7.60 -3.62 10.14
C SER A 55 -7.27 -2.29 10.83
N ASP A 56 -6.05 -2.18 11.34
CA ASP A 56 -5.48 -0.92 11.80
C ASP A 56 -4.13 -0.68 11.11
N PRO A 57 -3.99 0.38 10.27
CA PRO A 57 -4.91 1.50 10.01
C PRO A 57 -6.23 1.12 9.29
N PRO A 58 -7.23 2.03 9.25
CA PRO A 58 -8.56 1.75 8.69
C PRO A 58 -8.49 1.21 7.27
N ARG A 59 -9.27 0.14 7.01
CA ARG A 59 -9.34 -0.56 5.71
C ARG A 59 -9.39 0.37 4.50
N ALA A 60 -10.16 1.46 4.57
CA ALA A 60 -10.30 2.40 3.46
C ALA A 60 -8.96 3.04 3.05
N LYS A 61 -8.10 3.38 4.02
CA LYS A 61 -6.78 3.96 3.74
C LYS A 61 -5.85 2.94 3.10
N LEU A 62 -5.80 1.72 3.63
CA LEU A 62 -5.01 0.64 3.04
C LEU A 62 -5.49 0.30 1.62
N TRP A 63 -6.80 0.31 1.41
CA TRP A 63 -7.40 0.08 0.10
C TRP A 63 -6.93 1.12 -0.92
N GLU A 64 -7.01 2.40 -0.56
CA GLU A 64 -6.56 3.50 -1.41
C GLU A 64 -5.06 3.37 -1.73
N LEU A 65 -4.22 3.07 -0.73
CA LEU A 65 -2.79 2.85 -0.93
C LEU A 65 -2.50 1.74 -1.93
N VAL A 66 -3.18 0.60 -1.83
CA VAL A 66 -2.98 -0.52 -2.76
C VAL A 66 -3.40 -0.12 -4.18
N LEU A 67 -4.52 0.60 -4.34
CA LEU A 67 -4.97 1.08 -5.64
C LEU A 67 -3.99 2.09 -6.27
N LEU A 68 -3.51 3.06 -5.49
CA LEU A 68 -2.50 4.04 -5.94
C LEU A 68 -1.19 3.37 -6.35
N CYS A 69 -0.85 2.24 -5.70
CA CYS A 69 0.31 1.43 -6.01
C CYS A 69 0.05 0.36 -7.09
N GLY A 70 -1.08 0.44 -7.80
CA GLY A 70 -1.40 -0.40 -8.96
C GLY A 70 -1.84 -1.82 -8.60
N GLY A 71 -2.13 -2.07 -7.32
CA GLY A 71 -2.60 -3.35 -6.84
C GLY A 71 -4.10 -3.54 -7.00
N ARG A 72 -4.53 -4.80 -6.82
CA ARG A 72 -5.94 -5.20 -6.88
C ARG A 72 -6.46 -5.50 -5.49
N VAL A 73 -7.58 -4.90 -5.13
CA VAL A 73 -8.28 -5.11 -3.85
C VAL A 73 -9.73 -5.51 -4.09
N THR A 74 -10.23 -6.46 -3.30
CA THR A 74 -11.62 -6.93 -3.35
C THR A 74 -12.27 -6.86 -1.97
N GLY A 75 -13.58 -6.61 -1.95
CA GLY A 75 -14.41 -6.70 -0.76
C GLY A 75 -14.93 -8.12 -0.52
N VAL A 76 -14.63 -9.06 -1.42
CA VAL A 76 -15.12 -10.43 -1.39
C VAL A 76 -13.97 -11.38 -1.03
N PRO A 77 -13.92 -11.92 0.21
CA PRO A 77 -12.86 -12.82 0.67
C PRO A 77 -12.59 -14.01 -0.26
N ARG A 78 -13.62 -14.51 -0.94
CA ARG A 78 -13.52 -15.69 -1.82
C ARG A 78 -12.72 -15.43 -3.11
N GLN A 79 -12.57 -14.17 -3.51
CA GLN A 79 -11.84 -13.78 -4.73
C GLN A 79 -10.38 -13.39 -4.46
N ALA A 80 -9.98 -13.32 -3.19
CA ALA A 80 -8.64 -12.92 -2.81
C ALA A 80 -7.75 -14.14 -2.54
N SER A 81 -6.50 -14.03 -2.96
CA SER A 81 -5.44 -15.01 -2.64
C SER A 81 -4.51 -14.47 -1.55
N LEU A 82 -4.59 -13.17 -1.24
CA LEU A 82 -3.81 -12.51 -0.21
C LEU A 82 -4.76 -11.80 0.76
N PHE A 83 -4.64 -12.07 2.05
CA PHE A 83 -5.44 -11.46 3.10
C PHE A 83 -4.56 -10.57 3.96
N ILE A 84 -5.01 -9.34 4.20
CA ILE A 84 -4.27 -8.34 4.95
C ILE A 84 -5.05 -7.97 6.21
N GLY A 85 -4.40 -8.07 7.36
CA GLY A 85 -4.93 -7.70 8.67
C GLY A 85 -5.57 -8.87 9.44
N PRO A 86 -6.08 -8.58 10.65
CA PRO A 86 -6.59 -9.59 11.57
C PRO A 86 -7.79 -10.32 10.97
N CYS A 87 -7.71 -11.65 10.91
CA CYS A 87 -8.78 -12.50 10.42
C CYS A 87 -9.33 -13.34 11.56
N GLN A 88 -10.58 -13.06 11.96
CA GLN A 88 -11.33 -13.86 12.92
C GLN A 88 -12.10 -14.93 12.15
N GLY A 89 -11.49 -16.10 11.97
CA GLY A 89 -12.14 -17.21 11.28
C GLY A 89 -11.19 -18.31 10.83
N ARG A 90 -11.77 -19.32 10.17
CA ARG A 90 -11.00 -20.43 9.59
C ARG A 90 -10.18 -19.93 8.42
N ARG A 91 -8.86 -20.09 8.53
CA ARG A 91 -7.92 -19.77 7.47
C ARG A 91 -7.89 -20.87 6.42
N LYS A 92 -7.71 -20.50 5.16
CA LYS A 92 -7.49 -21.44 4.06
C LYS A 92 -5.99 -21.59 3.83
N GLU A 93 -5.49 -22.81 3.73
CA GLU A 93 -4.07 -23.06 3.44
C GLU A 93 -3.65 -22.53 2.07
N THR A 94 -4.59 -22.43 1.13
CA THR A 94 -4.36 -21.87 -0.21
C THR A 94 -4.24 -20.34 -0.23
N VAL A 95 -4.34 -19.68 0.92
CA VAL A 95 -4.41 -18.22 1.05
C VAL A 95 -3.33 -17.75 2.00
N THR A 96 -2.60 -16.72 1.58
CA THR A 96 -1.55 -16.10 2.40
C THR A 96 -2.16 -15.01 3.28
N TYR A 97 -1.88 -15.04 4.58
CA TYR A 97 -2.38 -14.08 5.58
C TYR A 97 -1.24 -13.22 6.10
N LEU A 98 -1.27 -11.93 5.79
CA LEU A 98 -0.25 -10.95 6.15
C LEU A 98 -0.80 -9.87 7.07
N SER A 99 0.09 -9.24 7.82
CA SER A 99 -0.21 -8.03 8.58
C SER A 99 -0.31 -6.81 7.66
N GLU A 100 -1.01 -5.78 8.13
CA GLU A 100 -1.13 -4.47 7.47
C GLU A 100 0.23 -3.83 7.22
N LYS A 101 1.21 -4.13 8.08
CA LYS A 101 2.58 -3.64 7.96
C LYS A 101 3.24 -4.03 6.65
N TRP A 102 2.89 -5.17 6.06
CA TRP A 102 3.45 -5.57 4.77
C TRP A 102 3.16 -4.53 3.68
N ILE A 103 1.94 -3.98 3.64
CA ILE A 103 1.60 -2.92 2.69
C ILE A 103 2.42 -1.67 3.01
N LEU A 104 2.41 -1.24 4.27
CA LEU A 104 3.05 0.01 4.69
C LEU A 104 4.56 -0.01 4.41
N ASP A 105 5.23 -1.10 4.76
CA ASP A 105 6.66 -1.27 4.58
C ASP A 105 7.00 -1.44 3.10
N SER A 106 6.20 -2.20 2.33
CA SER A 106 6.42 -2.34 0.89
C SER A 106 6.32 -0.99 0.17
N VAL A 107 5.34 -0.17 0.55
CA VAL A 107 5.15 1.18 0.02
C VAL A 107 6.31 2.09 0.44
N THR A 108 6.72 2.04 1.71
CA THR A 108 7.82 2.86 2.25
C THR A 108 9.17 2.52 1.60
N GLN A 109 9.44 1.23 1.39
CA GLN A 109 10.65 0.74 0.72
C GLN A 109 10.55 0.79 -0.81
N HIS A 110 9.36 1.10 -1.35
CA HIS A 110 9.05 1.05 -2.77
C HIS A 110 9.47 -0.28 -3.43
N THR A 111 9.34 -1.37 -2.67
CA THR A 111 9.72 -2.74 -3.05
C THR A 111 8.76 -3.70 -2.38
N VAL A 112 8.33 -4.75 -3.08
CA VAL A 112 7.45 -5.76 -2.47
C VAL A 112 8.24 -6.54 -1.41
N CYS A 113 7.85 -6.40 -0.15
CA CYS A 113 8.46 -7.14 0.95
C CYS A 113 8.14 -8.65 0.86
N ALA A 114 9.02 -9.48 1.43
CA ALA A 114 8.78 -10.92 1.50
C ALA A 114 7.55 -11.19 2.39
N CYS A 115 6.67 -12.08 1.93
CA CYS A 115 5.43 -12.40 2.66
C CYS A 115 5.72 -13.06 4.01
N GLU A 116 6.78 -13.87 4.10
CA GLU A 116 7.15 -14.69 5.25
C GLU A 116 7.35 -13.88 6.54
N ASP A 117 7.98 -12.70 6.44
CA ASP A 117 8.28 -11.83 7.59
C ASP A 117 7.03 -11.18 8.20
N TYR A 118 5.96 -11.12 7.41
CA TYR A 118 4.70 -10.46 7.78
C TYR A 118 3.55 -11.42 7.94
N LEU A 119 3.81 -12.74 7.86
CA LEU A 119 2.80 -13.76 8.10
C LEU A 119 2.22 -13.58 9.50
N LEU A 120 0.92 -13.38 9.57
CA LEU A 120 0.24 -13.39 10.84
C LEU A 120 0.21 -14.83 11.35
N ARG A 121 1.14 -15.25 12.21
CA ARG A 121 1.01 -16.54 12.90
C ARG A 121 -0.14 -16.47 13.93
N GLN A 122 -0.85 -17.58 14.09
CA GLN A 122 -1.91 -17.72 15.10
C GLN A 122 -1.31 -17.75 16.50
#